data_AF-A0A2E4PDC1-F1
#
_entry.id   AF-A0A2E4PDC1-F1
#
_cell.length_a   1.000
_cell.length_b   1.000
_cell.length_c   1.000
_cell.angle_alpha   90.00
_cell.angle_beta   90.00
_cell.angle_gamma   90.00
#
_symmetry.space_group_name_H-M   'P 1'
#
loop_
_entity.id
_entity.type
_entity.pdbx_description
1 polymer ?
#
loop_
_entity_poly.entity_id
_entity_poly.type
_entity_poly.pdbx_seq_one_letter_code
_entity_poly.pdbx_strand_id
1 'polypeptide(L)'
;MNQHFQNELSIVVNKFPNLAVKSLGQEIYLRGILDVPNDNGDIVGSFLIEIHSVEKFPYRFPKLYEVGGEIPVHPDWHKYNDNSCCLTVEPDELIICRHGITLSYFIESIAIPYFANQLYRKAEGKYFNEYPHGYQGLYVFYAELFNNKDISVWLEYLKRTFSGKKAMRNDKCYCASGKKFKYCHMKTEEKLRVLGRTRILNDIQDIITSMR
;
A
#
# COMPACT_ATOMS: atom_id res chain seq x y z
N MET A 1 -0.30 8.61 21.99
CA MET A 1 -0.51 7.21 21.57
C MET A 1 -1.82 7.12 20.79
N ASN A 2 -1.84 6.46 19.63
CA ASN A 2 -3.03 6.43 18.77
C ASN A 2 -4.12 5.52 19.38
N GLN A 3 -5.33 6.05 19.60
CA GLN A 3 -6.39 5.30 20.27
C GLN A 3 -6.98 4.18 19.40
N HIS A 4 -7.09 4.39 18.08
CA HIS A 4 -7.59 3.37 17.16
C HIS A 4 -6.68 2.14 17.17
N PHE A 5 -5.36 2.34 17.11
CA PHE A 5 -4.39 1.26 17.17
C PHE A 5 -4.53 0.44 18.46
N GLN A 6 -4.62 1.12 19.62
CA GLN A 6 -4.78 0.46 20.92
C GLN A 6 -6.05 -0.38 21.01
N ASN A 7 -7.17 0.15 20.51
CA ASN A 7 -8.47 -0.53 20.55
C ASN A 7 -8.47 -1.85 19.76
N GLU A 8 -7.55 -2.03 18.83
CA GLU A 8 -7.46 -3.23 17.98
C GLU A 8 -6.50 -4.31 18.48
N LEU A 9 -5.64 -4.00 19.46
CA LEU A 9 -4.60 -4.91 19.93
C LEU A 9 -5.14 -6.25 20.44
N SER A 10 -6.23 -6.22 21.22
CA SER A 10 -6.84 -7.45 21.75
C SER A 10 -7.44 -8.33 20.65
N ILE A 11 -8.05 -7.72 19.63
CA ILE A 11 -8.59 -8.41 18.46
C ILE A 11 -7.46 -9.12 17.72
N VAL A 12 -6.33 -8.43 17.51
CA VAL A 12 -5.17 -8.98 16.82
C VAL A 12 -4.55 -10.14 17.60
N VAL A 13 -4.28 -10.00 18.89
CA VAL A 13 -3.67 -11.08 19.68
C VAL A 13 -4.57 -12.32 19.76
N ASN A 14 -5.89 -12.14 19.80
CA ASN A 14 -6.83 -13.26 19.74
C ASN A 14 -6.80 -13.98 18.38
N LYS A 15 -6.59 -13.24 17.30
CA LYS A 15 -6.57 -13.77 15.93
C LYS A 15 -5.21 -14.35 15.52
N PHE A 16 -4.13 -13.78 16.03
CA PHE A 16 -2.74 -14.14 15.76
C PHE A 16 -2.05 -14.48 17.09
N PRO A 17 -2.22 -15.71 17.60
CA PRO A 17 -1.81 -16.08 18.95
C PRO A 17 -0.29 -16.04 19.18
N ASN A 18 0.49 -16.07 18.09
CA ASN A 18 1.95 -15.94 18.12
C ASN A 18 2.42 -14.48 18.21
N LEU A 19 1.51 -13.50 18.15
CA LEU A 19 1.78 -12.08 18.41
C LEU A 19 1.35 -11.71 19.83
N ALA A 20 2.15 -10.87 20.48
CA ALA A 20 1.86 -10.35 21.81
C ALA A 20 2.01 -8.82 21.83
N VAL A 21 1.22 -8.17 22.68
CA VAL A 21 1.41 -6.76 22.99
C VAL A 21 2.68 -6.59 23.82
N LYS A 22 3.55 -5.67 23.41
CA LYS A 22 4.76 -5.25 24.12
C LYS A 22 4.73 -3.74 24.34
N SER A 23 5.53 -3.30 25.30
CA SER A 23 5.68 -1.89 25.64
C SER A 23 7.15 -1.51 25.76
N LEU A 24 7.52 -0.36 25.22
CA LEU A 24 8.81 0.29 25.43
C LEU A 24 8.55 1.73 25.89
N GLY A 25 8.75 2.00 27.18
CA GLY A 25 8.34 3.26 27.78
C GLY A 25 6.83 3.48 27.67
N GLN A 26 6.40 4.53 26.97
CA GLN A 26 4.99 4.84 26.72
C GLN A 26 4.46 4.28 25.40
N GLU A 27 5.32 3.69 24.57
CA GLU A 27 4.94 3.14 23.27
C GLU A 27 4.51 1.68 23.42
N ILE A 28 3.38 1.35 22.79
CA ILE A 28 2.82 -0.01 22.74
C ILE A 28 2.89 -0.48 21.29
N TYR A 29 3.34 -1.71 21.10
CA TYR A 29 3.51 -2.33 19.79
C TYR A 29 3.19 -3.82 19.86
N LEU A 30 2.96 -4.44 18.70
CA LEU A 30 2.84 -5.89 18.58
C LEU A 30 4.20 -6.48 18.26
N ARG A 31 4.55 -7.60 18.88
CA ARG A 31 5.75 -8.37 18.56
C ARG A 31 5.48 -9.86 18.65
N GLY A 32 6.04 -10.62 17.73
CA GLY A 32 5.98 -12.08 17.77
C GLY A 32 6.25 -12.71 16.42
N ILE A 33 5.92 -13.99 16.31
CA ILE A 33 6.06 -14.72 15.05
C ILE A 33 4.80 -14.51 14.22
N LEU A 34 4.96 -14.07 12.98
CA LEU A 34 3.92 -14.05 11.97
C LEU A 34 4.15 -15.20 11.00
N ASP A 35 3.22 -16.13 10.98
CA ASP A 35 3.21 -17.25 10.05
C ASP A 35 2.64 -16.81 8.69
N VAL A 36 3.23 -17.32 7.62
CA VAL A 36 2.87 -17.03 6.23
C VAL A 36 2.25 -18.29 5.62
N PRO A 37 0.93 -18.36 5.47
CA PRO A 37 0.27 -19.49 4.82
C PRO A 37 0.35 -19.39 3.29
N ASN A 38 0.32 -20.54 2.62
CA ASN A 38 0.01 -20.64 1.19
C ASN A 38 -1.52 -20.64 0.95
N ASP A 39 -1.93 -20.76 -0.32
CA ASP A 39 -3.36 -20.78 -0.71
C ASP A 39 -4.15 -21.96 -0.12
N ASN A 40 -3.48 -23.05 0.28
CA ASN A 40 -4.08 -24.20 0.95
C ASN A 40 -4.17 -24.04 2.48
N GLY A 41 -3.57 -22.98 3.03
CA GLY A 41 -3.49 -22.73 4.47
C GLY A 41 -2.27 -23.35 5.15
N ASP A 42 -1.38 -24.03 4.42
CA ASP A 42 -0.14 -24.57 5.01
C ASP A 42 0.86 -23.45 5.27
N ILE A 43 1.50 -23.46 6.44
CA ILE A 43 2.55 -22.49 6.77
C ILE A 43 3.81 -22.80 5.96
N VAL A 44 4.20 -21.86 5.08
CA VAL A 44 5.37 -21.99 4.19
C VAL A 44 6.58 -21.18 4.67
N GLY A 45 6.40 -20.38 5.71
CA GLY A 45 7.47 -19.66 6.39
C GLY A 45 6.92 -18.82 7.52
N SER A 46 7.81 -18.31 8.35
CA SER A 46 7.45 -17.49 9.50
C SER A 46 8.51 -16.43 9.72
N PHE A 47 8.11 -15.26 10.22
CA PHE A 47 9.03 -14.16 10.49
C PHE A 47 8.81 -13.62 11.90
N LEU A 48 9.90 -13.26 12.59
CA LEU A 48 9.83 -12.48 13.81
C LEU A 48 9.62 -11.01 13.45
N ILE A 49 8.47 -10.45 13.84
CA ILE A 49 8.05 -9.11 13.41
C ILE A 49 7.74 -8.19 14.58
N GLU A 50 7.75 -6.89 14.27
CA GLU A 50 7.11 -5.86 15.10
C GLU A 50 6.16 -4.99 14.28
N ILE A 51 5.04 -4.59 14.88
CA ILE A 51 4.08 -3.65 14.30
C ILE A 51 3.89 -2.48 15.27
N HIS A 52 4.26 -1.29 14.83
CA HIS A 52 4.22 -0.06 15.62
C HIS A 52 3.19 0.91 15.06
N SER A 53 2.46 1.58 15.95
CA SER A 53 1.49 2.60 15.55
C SER A 53 2.18 3.78 14.85
N VAL A 54 1.45 4.42 13.94
CA VAL A 54 1.79 5.76 13.44
C VAL A 54 0.73 6.77 13.88
N GLU A 55 1.07 8.06 13.87
CA GLU A 55 0.14 9.14 14.27
C GLU A 55 -1.17 9.09 13.46
N LYS A 56 -1.05 8.88 12.14
CA LYS A 56 -2.17 8.93 11.18
C LYS A 56 -2.95 7.63 11.03
N PHE A 57 -2.67 6.58 11.81
CA PHE A 57 -3.49 5.36 11.81
C PHE A 57 -4.94 5.73 12.23
N PRO A 58 -6.00 5.19 11.61
CA PRO A 58 -6.06 4.11 10.62
C PRO A 58 -5.97 4.56 9.15
N TYR A 59 -5.63 5.82 8.88
CA TYR A 59 -5.55 6.39 7.53
C TYR A 59 -4.16 6.30 6.90
N ARG A 60 -3.25 5.60 7.56
CA ARG A 60 -1.90 5.22 7.12
C ARG A 60 -1.59 3.84 7.70
N PHE A 61 -0.70 3.11 7.04
CA PHE A 61 -0.20 1.84 7.56
C PHE A 61 0.57 2.07 8.87
N PRO A 62 0.43 1.16 9.86
CA PRO A 62 1.40 1.09 10.93
C PRO A 62 2.79 0.73 10.37
N LYS A 63 3.85 1.01 11.11
CA LYS A 63 5.20 0.58 10.71
C LYS A 63 5.35 -0.92 10.96
N LEU A 64 5.78 -1.66 9.95
CA LEU A 64 6.13 -3.08 10.04
C LEU A 64 7.65 -3.23 10.02
N TYR A 65 8.15 -4.12 10.86
CA TYR A 65 9.56 -4.49 10.91
C TYR A 65 9.69 -6.00 10.88
N GLU A 66 10.68 -6.49 10.15
CA GLU A 66 11.23 -7.83 10.32
C GLU A 66 12.48 -7.72 11.20
N VAL A 67 12.44 -8.36 12.37
CA VAL A 67 13.44 -8.21 13.44
C VAL A 67 14.13 -9.54 13.81
N GLY A 68 13.88 -10.60 13.04
CA GLY A 68 14.60 -11.87 13.13
C GLY A 68 15.95 -11.85 12.41
N GLY A 69 16.19 -10.87 11.55
CA GLY A 69 17.42 -10.74 10.74
C GLY A 69 17.38 -11.57 9.46
N GLU A 70 16.20 -12.05 9.09
CA GLU A 70 16.00 -12.92 7.93
C GLU A 70 15.96 -12.17 6.61
N ILE A 71 15.68 -10.87 6.63
CA ILE A 71 15.62 -10.01 5.44
C ILE A 71 16.71 -8.92 5.58
N PRO A 72 17.65 -8.82 4.62
CA PRO A 72 18.68 -7.77 4.63
C PRO A 72 18.10 -6.35 4.70
N VAL A 73 18.74 -5.47 5.48
CA VAL A 73 18.40 -4.05 5.53
C VAL A 73 18.94 -3.35 4.29
N HIS A 74 18.17 -3.39 3.20
CA HIS A 74 18.57 -2.84 1.92
C HIS A 74 17.33 -2.46 1.09
N PRO A 75 17.38 -1.36 0.30
CA PRO A 75 16.26 -0.95 -0.56
C PRO A 75 15.77 -2.04 -1.50
N ASP A 76 16.68 -2.78 -2.16
CA ASP A 76 16.32 -3.91 -3.02
C ASP A 76 15.58 -5.03 -2.29
N TRP A 77 15.70 -5.13 -0.96
CA TRP A 77 14.99 -6.10 -0.14
C TRP A 77 13.71 -5.50 0.48
N HIS A 78 13.28 -4.34 -0.03
CA HIS A 78 12.17 -3.55 0.48
C HIS A 78 12.27 -3.26 1.99
N LYS A 79 13.49 -2.96 2.46
CA LYS A 79 13.73 -2.46 3.80
C LYS A 79 14.41 -1.11 3.76
N TYR A 80 13.86 -0.15 4.49
CA TYR A 80 14.46 1.16 4.69
C TYR A 80 15.64 1.07 5.67
N ASN A 81 16.46 2.12 5.71
CA ASN A 81 17.63 2.20 6.60
C ASN A 81 17.27 2.09 8.09
N ASP A 82 16.05 2.46 8.48
CA ASP A 82 15.54 2.30 9.85
C ASP A 82 15.00 0.87 10.13
N ASN A 83 15.27 -0.09 9.24
CA ASN A 83 14.79 -1.48 9.27
C ASN A 83 13.28 -1.64 9.00
N SER A 84 12.52 -0.57 8.76
CA SER A 84 11.10 -0.69 8.44
C SER A 84 10.86 -1.23 7.03
N CYS A 85 9.79 -1.98 6.85
CA CYS A 85 9.41 -2.59 5.59
C CYS A 85 8.77 -1.57 4.64
N CYS A 86 9.21 -1.56 3.39
CA CYS A 86 8.60 -0.85 2.27
C CYS A 86 7.51 -1.74 1.66
N LEU A 87 6.24 -1.42 1.95
CA LEU A 87 5.12 -2.32 1.66
C LEU A 87 4.48 -2.07 0.29
N THR A 88 4.44 -0.81 -0.15
CA THR A 88 3.87 -0.36 -1.43
C THR A 88 4.31 1.08 -1.69
N VAL A 89 3.93 1.64 -2.84
CA VAL A 89 4.09 3.07 -3.13
C VAL A 89 3.07 3.90 -2.35
N GLU A 90 3.46 5.09 -1.90
CA GLU A 90 2.61 5.93 -1.03
C GLU A 90 1.20 6.23 -1.60
N PRO A 91 1.01 6.51 -2.91
CA PRO A 91 -0.34 6.69 -3.46
C PRO A 91 -1.25 5.48 -3.27
N ASP A 92 -0.71 4.27 -3.39
CA ASP A 92 -1.48 3.04 -3.22
C ASP A 92 -1.89 2.84 -1.75
N GLU A 93 -0.98 3.08 -0.81
CA GLU A 93 -1.26 3.11 0.63
C GLU A 93 -2.41 4.06 0.96
N LEU A 94 -2.39 5.29 0.42
CA LEU A 94 -3.43 6.30 0.65
C LEU A 94 -4.80 5.85 0.14
N ILE A 95 -4.84 5.16 -1.01
CA ILE A 95 -6.09 4.62 -1.56
C ILE A 95 -6.62 3.50 -0.68
N ILE A 96 -5.75 2.59 -0.23
CA ILE A 96 -6.12 1.48 0.66
C ILE A 96 -6.68 2.03 1.97
N CYS A 97 -6.03 3.03 2.56
CA CYS A 97 -6.39 3.58 3.86
C CYS A 97 -7.47 4.66 3.83
N ARG A 98 -8.06 4.97 2.67
CA ARG A 98 -8.97 6.13 2.48
C ARG A 98 -10.19 6.15 3.41
N HIS A 99 -10.61 5.00 3.93
CA HIS A 99 -11.74 4.86 4.84
C HIS A 99 -11.33 4.35 6.22
N GLY A 100 -10.03 4.34 6.51
CA GLY A 100 -9.46 3.65 7.67
C GLY A 100 -9.30 2.15 7.40
N ILE A 101 -8.20 1.57 7.88
CA ILE A 101 -7.99 0.13 7.95
C ILE A 101 -8.00 -0.38 9.38
N THR A 102 -8.18 -1.69 9.54
CA THR A 102 -7.93 -2.40 10.79
C THR A 102 -6.51 -2.98 10.79
N LEU A 103 -5.96 -3.26 11.98
CA LEU A 103 -4.72 -4.02 12.13
C LEU A 103 -4.85 -5.45 11.61
N SER A 104 -6.01 -6.08 11.76
CA SER A 104 -6.25 -7.40 11.17
C SER A 104 -6.16 -7.33 9.64
N TYR A 105 -6.82 -6.34 9.02
CA TYR A 105 -6.70 -6.12 7.58
C TYR A 105 -5.26 -5.85 7.16
N PHE A 106 -4.54 -5.00 7.91
CA PHE A 106 -3.13 -4.72 7.65
C PHE A 106 -2.29 -6.01 7.66
N ILE A 107 -2.45 -6.86 8.67
CA ILE A 107 -1.68 -8.10 8.77
C ILE A 107 -2.02 -9.04 7.60
N GLU A 108 -3.31 -9.28 7.35
CA GLU A 108 -3.77 -10.27 6.37
C GLU A 108 -3.55 -9.83 4.92
N SER A 109 -3.85 -8.57 4.62
CA SER A 109 -3.88 -8.07 3.24
C SER A 109 -2.59 -7.35 2.84
N ILE A 110 -1.73 -6.98 3.79
CA ILE A 110 -0.49 -6.24 3.52
C ILE A 110 0.74 -6.99 4.04
N ALA A 111 0.81 -7.30 5.34
CA ALA A 111 2.00 -7.89 5.94
C ALA A 111 2.27 -9.33 5.45
N ILE A 112 1.25 -10.19 5.46
CA ILE A 112 1.38 -11.58 4.99
C ILE A 112 1.79 -11.62 3.51
N PRO A 113 1.13 -10.90 2.56
CA PRO A 113 1.57 -10.85 1.17
C PRO A 113 2.99 -10.31 0.98
N TYR A 114 3.39 -9.30 1.76
CA TYR A 114 4.76 -8.80 1.76
C TYR A 114 5.75 -9.93 2.11
N PHE A 115 5.51 -10.65 3.21
CA PHE A 115 6.40 -11.74 3.64
C PHE A 115 6.36 -12.96 2.70
N ALA A 116 5.23 -13.26 2.08
CA ALA A 116 5.15 -14.28 1.03
C ALA A 116 6.05 -13.94 -0.16
N ASN A 117 6.06 -12.66 -0.59
CA ASN A 117 6.98 -12.18 -1.62
C ASN A 117 8.45 -12.29 -1.20
N GLN A 118 8.76 -12.07 0.08
CA GLN A 118 10.12 -12.24 0.61
C GLN A 118 10.58 -13.70 0.58
N LEU A 119 9.70 -14.65 0.94
CA LEU A 119 9.97 -16.08 0.79
C LEU A 119 10.20 -16.44 -0.68
N TYR A 120 9.34 -15.94 -1.58
CA TYR A 120 9.48 -16.17 -3.02
C TYR A 120 10.83 -15.64 -3.55
N ARG A 121 11.23 -14.41 -3.17
CA ARG A 121 12.54 -13.88 -3.56
C ARG A 121 13.70 -14.71 -3.04
N LYS A 122 13.64 -15.18 -1.79
CA LYS A 122 14.69 -16.06 -1.24
C LYS A 122 14.84 -17.35 -2.06
N ALA A 123 13.73 -17.90 -2.55
CA ALA A 123 13.72 -19.12 -3.36
C ALA A 123 14.16 -18.87 -4.82
N GLU A 124 13.63 -17.82 -5.46
CA GLU A 124 13.71 -17.61 -6.91
C GLU A 124 14.71 -16.53 -7.35
N GLY A 125 15.30 -15.81 -6.40
CA GLY A 125 16.22 -14.69 -6.66
C GLY A 125 15.55 -13.42 -7.20
N LYS A 126 14.22 -13.41 -7.33
CA LYS A 126 13.40 -12.26 -7.78
C LYS A 126 12.05 -12.25 -7.07
N TYR A 127 11.42 -11.09 -6.94
CA TYR A 127 10.05 -11.02 -6.42
C TYR A 127 9.02 -11.53 -7.44
N PHE A 128 7.88 -12.02 -6.94
CA PHE A 128 6.78 -12.48 -7.80
C PHE A 128 6.02 -11.28 -8.35
N ASN A 129 5.62 -10.37 -7.46
CA ASN A 129 4.95 -9.11 -7.79
C ASN A 129 5.53 -7.99 -6.95
N GLU A 130 6.12 -6.97 -7.56
CA GLU A 130 6.63 -5.78 -6.87
C GLU A 130 6.46 -4.52 -7.71
N TYR A 131 6.36 -3.37 -7.03
CA TYR A 131 6.65 -2.10 -7.68
C TYR A 131 8.16 -1.91 -7.78
N PRO A 132 8.68 -1.45 -8.94
CA PRO A 132 10.05 -0.97 -9.03
C PRO A 132 10.33 0.16 -8.04
N HIS A 133 11.60 0.42 -7.74
CA HIS A 133 11.97 1.48 -6.81
C HIS A 133 11.80 2.89 -7.39
N GLY A 134 11.52 3.84 -6.51
CA GLY A 134 11.47 5.26 -6.84
C GLY A 134 10.42 5.61 -7.90
N TYR A 135 10.81 6.46 -8.85
CA TYR A 135 9.90 6.97 -9.89
C TYR A 135 9.30 5.87 -10.77
N GLN A 136 10.01 4.75 -10.96
CA GLN A 136 9.55 3.64 -11.78
C GLN A 136 8.32 2.96 -11.13
N GLY A 137 8.32 2.83 -9.79
CA GLY A 137 7.17 2.35 -9.04
C GLY A 137 5.96 3.27 -9.18
N LEU A 138 6.17 4.59 -9.07
CA LEU A 138 5.13 5.58 -9.29
C LEU A 138 4.56 5.51 -10.71
N TYR A 139 5.43 5.36 -11.72
CA TYR A 139 5.02 5.20 -13.11
C TYR A 139 4.14 3.97 -13.30
N VAL A 140 4.56 2.80 -12.78
CA VAL A 140 3.77 1.55 -12.87
C VAL A 140 2.41 1.74 -12.20
N PHE A 141 2.38 2.29 -10.98
CA PHE A 141 1.14 2.58 -10.26
C PHE A 141 0.18 3.47 -11.05
N TYR A 142 0.66 4.60 -11.59
CA TYR A 142 -0.20 5.50 -12.35
C TYR A 142 -0.62 4.90 -13.69
N ALA A 143 0.25 4.14 -14.36
CA ALA A 143 -0.08 3.46 -15.60
C ALA A 143 -1.24 2.46 -15.40
N GLU A 144 -1.24 1.74 -14.28
CA GLU A 144 -2.32 0.83 -13.90
C GLU A 144 -3.58 1.60 -13.49
N LEU A 145 -3.45 2.66 -12.68
CA LEU A 145 -4.57 3.49 -12.22
C LEU A 145 -5.35 4.10 -13.39
N PHE A 146 -4.62 4.60 -14.40
CA PHE A 146 -5.18 5.18 -15.62
C PHE A 146 -5.49 4.14 -16.69
N ASN A 147 -5.03 2.89 -16.53
CA ASN A 147 -5.05 1.85 -17.56
C ASN A 147 -4.50 2.36 -18.90
N ASN A 148 -3.41 3.12 -18.84
CA ASN A 148 -2.79 3.77 -19.98
C ASN A 148 -1.33 4.12 -19.62
N LYS A 149 -0.40 3.99 -20.57
CA LYS A 149 1.04 4.26 -20.34
C LYS A 149 1.49 5.67 -20.74
N ASP A 150 0.61 6.44 -21.37
CA ASP A 150 0.89 7.79 -21.88
C ASP A 150 0.53 8.86 -20.82
N ILE A 151 1.55 9.56 -20.33
CA ILE A 151 1.44 10.61 -19.32
C ILE A 151 0.55 11.76 -19.79
N SER A 152 0.50 12.05 -21.10
CA SER A 152 -0.37 13.10 -21.63
C SER A 152 -1.86 12.78 -21.43
N VAL A 153 -2.23 11.49 -21.51
CA VAL A 153 -3.58 11.00 -21.23
C VAL A 153 -3.90 11.15 -19.73
N TRP A 154 -2.93 10.88 -18.85
CA TRP A 154 -3.10 11.05 -17.41
C TRP A 154 -3.43 12.50 -17.05
N LEU A 155 -2.68 13.44 -17.62
CA LEU A 155 -2.87 14.88 -17.40
C LEU A 155 -4.24 15.36 -17.91
N GLU A 156 -4.71 14.87 -19.06
CA GLU A 156 -6.05 15.19 -19.57
C GLU A 156 -7.15 14.65 -18.65
N TYR A 157 -6.99 13.44 -18.11
CA TYR A 157 -7.95 12.86 -17.18
C TYR A 157 -7.95 13.61 -15.85
N LEU A 158 -6.79 14.02 -15.37
CA LEU A 158 -6.64 14.84 -14.18
C LEU A 158 -7.34 16.19 -14.36
N LYS A 159 -7.13 16.85 -15.51
CA LYS A 159 -7.79 18.11 -15.86
C LYS A 159 -9.31 17.96 -15.80
N ARG A 160 -9.87 16.88 -16.35
CA ARG A 160 -11.31 16.60 -16.32
C ARG A 160 -11.83 16.35 -14.90
N THR A 161 -11.16 15.47 -14.15
CA THR A 161 -11.51 15.12 -12.76
C THR A 161 -11.62 16.36 -11.87
N PHE A 162 -10.69 17.30 -12.03
CA PHE A 162 -10.59 18.51 -11.21
C PHE A 162 -11.08 19.78 -11.93
N SER A 163 -11.90 19.66 -12.99
CA SER A 163 -12.44 20.81 -13.77
C SER A 163 -13.66 21.49 -13.14
N GLY A 164 -14.13 21.01 -11.98
CA GLY A 164 -15.36 21.50 -11.33
C GLY A 164 -16.67 20.93 -11.93
N LYS A 165 -16.64 20.39 -13.16
CA LYS A 165 -17.78 19.69 -13.76
C LYS A 165 -17.76 18.21 -13.35
N LYS A 166 -18.77 17.79 -12.58
CA LYS A 166 -18.90 16.40 -12.11
C LYS A 166 -19.73 15.57 -13.09
N ALA A 167 -19.14 14.51 -13.65
CA ALA A 167 -19.89 13.54 -14.45
C ALA A 167 -20.82 12.72 -13.55
N MET A 168 -22.06 12.51 -13.99
CA MET A 168 -23.03 11.67 -13.28
C MET A 168 -22.84 10.20 -13.65
N ARG A 169 -23.23 9.30 -12.75
CA ARG A 169 -23.02 7.85 -12.87
C ARG A 169 -23.48 7.25 -14.21
N ASN A 170 -24.57 7.77 -14.76
CA ASN A 170 -25.20 7.26 -15.98
C ASN A 170 -24.83 8.05 -17.25
N ASP A 171 -24.05 9.13 -17.14
CA ASP A 171 -23.57 9.89 -18.29
C ASP A 171 -22.61 9.03 -19.14
N LYS A 172 -22.49 9.36 -20.43
CA LYS A 172 -21.41 8.81 -21.25
C LYS A 172 -20.07 9.27 -20.68
N CYS A 173 -19.12 8.34 -20.60
CA CYS A 173 -17.80 8.66 -20.08
C CYS A 173 -17.05 9.62 -21.01
N TYR A 174 -16.33 10.55 -20.40
CA TYR A 174 -15.60 11.60 -21.08
C TYR A 174 -14.43 11.08 -21.93
N CYS A 175 -14.01 9.82 -21.76
CA CYS A 175 -12.93 9.18 -22.52
C CYS A 175 -13.35 8.67 -23.90
N ALA A 176 -14.56 9.00 -24.37
CA ALA A 176 -15.11 8.57 -25.65
C ALA A 176 -15.27 7.04 -25.84
N SER A 177 -15.11 6.22 -24.79
CA SER A 177 -15.33 4.76 -24.85
C SER A 177 -16.78 4.34 -25.13
N GLY A 178 -17.73 5.27 -25.12
CA GLY A 178 -19.17 4.99 -25.22
C GLY A 178 -19.80 4.38 -23.96
N LYS A 179 -19.00 3.96 -22.97
CA LYS A 179 -19.48 3.37 -21.72
C LYS A 179 -20.09 4.42 -20.79
N LYS A 180 -21.04 4.01 -19.94
CA LYS A 180 -21.51 4.83 -18.81
C LYS A 180 -20.36 5.10 -17.85
N PHE A 181 -20.30 6.30 -17.27
CA PHE A 181 -19.22 6.74 -16.39
C PHE A 181 -18.95 5.76 -15.24
N LYS A 182 -20.00 5.21 -14.62
CA LYS A 182 -19.91 4.21 -13.54
C LYS A 182 -19.22 2.89 -13.93
N TYR A 183 -19.19 2.56 -15.22
CA TYR A 183 -18.53 1.36 -15.77
C TYR A 183 -17.22 1.70 -16.49
N CYS A 184 -16.72 2.92 -16.31
CA CYS A 184 -15.50 3.41 -16.92
C CYS A 184 -14.72 4.20 -15.85
N HIS A 185 -14.49 5.50 -16.05
CA HIS A 185 -13.57 6.27 -15.20
C HIS A 185 -14.07 6.63 -13.79
N MET A 186 -15.29 6.27 -13.37
CA MET A 186 -15.79 6.63 -12.04
C MET A 186 -14.89 6.12 -10.91
N LYS A 187 -14.45 4.85 -10.97
CA LYS A 187 -13.56 4.27 -9.94
C LYS A 187 -12.17 4.94 -9.93
N THR A 188 -11.63 5.22 -11.12
CA THR A 188 -10.36 5.95 -11.27
C THR A 188 -10.49 7.35 -10.70
N GLU A 189 -11.56 8.09 -11.03
CA GLU A 189 -11.81 9.42 -10.46
C GLU A 189 -11.92 9.42 -8.94
N GLU A 190 -12.61 8.44 -8.35
CA GLU A 190 -12.69 8.29 -6.89
C GLU A 190 -11.30 8.16 -6.26
N LYS A 191 -10.43 7.33 -6.85
CA LYS A 191 -9.03 7.18 -6.42
C LYS A 191 -8.23 8.47 -6.60
N LEU A 192 -8.35 9.14 -7.75
CA LEU A 192 -7.65 10.42 -7.99
C LEU A 192 -8.08 11.50 -6.98
N ARG A 193 -9.35 11.53 -6.58
CA ARG A 193 -9.84 12.46 -5.56
C ARG A 193 -9.30 12.18 -4.17
N VAL A 194 -9.05 10.92 -3.82
CA VAL A 194 -8.37 10.54 -2.57
C VAL A 194 -6.94 11.08 -2.56
N LEU A 195 -6.20 10.89 -3.65
CA LEU A 195 -4.81 11.35 -3.76
C LEU A 195 -4.69 12.87 -3.76
N GLY A 196 -5.66 13.54 -4.39
CA GLY A 196 -5.67 14.99 -4.54
C GLY A 196 -4.77 15.47 -5.67
N ARG A 197 -5.18 16.58 -6.30
CA ARG A 197 -4.53 17.12 -7.51
C ARG A 197 -3.04 17.42 -7.31
N THR A 198 -2.68 18.06 -6.20
CA THR A 198 -1.31 18.51 -5.94
C THR A 198 -0.34 17.35 -5.87
N ARG A 199 -0.69 16.27 -5.13
CA ARG A 199 0.14 15.07 -5.04
C ARG A 199 0.36 14.44 -6.41
N ILE A 200 -0.72 14.21 -7.16
CA ILE A 200 -0.63 13.57 -8.47
C ILE A 200 0.27 14.38 -9.42
N LEU A 201 0.17 15.71 -9.39
CA LEU A 201 1.04 16.57 -10.21
C LEU A 201 2.50 16.49 -9.78
N ASN A 202 2.79 16.44 -8.48
CA ASN A 202 4.15 16.27 -7.99
C ASN A 202 4.72 14.91 -8.41
N ASP A 203 3.97 13.82 -8.21
CA ASP A 203 4.41 12.48 -8.61
C ASP A 203 4.67 12.39 -10.13
N ILE A 204 3.80 12.98 -10.96
CA ILE A 204 4.00 13.04 -12.42
C ILE A 204 5.24 13.88 -12.77
N GLN A 205 5.46 14.99 -12.08
CA GLN A 205 6.64 15.82 -12.31
C GLN A 205 7.93 15.08 -11.97
N ASP A 206 7.93 14.31 -10.87
CA ASP A 206 9.07 13.46 -10.47
C ASP A 206 9.34 12.40 -11.53
N ILE A 207 8.30 11.71 -12.02
CA ILE A 207 8.41 10.74 -13.13
C ILE A 207 9.03 11.39 -14.36
N ILE A 208 8.50 12.53 -14.82
CA ILE A 208 8.98 13.21 -16.03
C ILE A 208 10.44 13.64 -15.88
N THR A 209 10.81 14.14 -14.70
CA THR A 209 12.15 14.67 -14.44
C THR A 209 13.18 13.54 -14.36
N SER A 210 12.83 12.39 -13.78
CA SER A 210 13.71 11.24 -13.65
C SER A 210 13.81 10.36 -14.91
N MET A 211 12.93 10.54 -15.89
CA MET A 211 13.00 9.85 -17.20
C MET A 211 13.93 10.55 -18.21
N ARG A 212 14.39 11.76 -17.92
CA ARG A 212 15.31 12.54 -18.77
C ARG A 212 16.76 12.25 -18.41
#